data_AF-A0A963SMC1-F1
#
_entry.id   AF-A0A963SMC1-F1
#
_cell.length_a   1.000
_cell.length_b   1.000
_cell.length_c   1.000
_cell.angle_alpha   90.00
_cell.angle_beta   90.00
_cell.angle_gamma   90.00
#
_symmetry.space_group_name_H-M   'P 1'
#
loop_
_entity.id
_entity.type
_entity.pdbx_description
1 polymer ?
#
loop_
_entity_poly.entity_id
_entity_poly.type
_entity_poly.pdbx_seq_one_letter_code
_entity_poly.pdbx_strand_id
1 'polypeptide(L)'
;SRPPTAWAAMSFHPWEAITGAVVIPALVLLVPIHVAMLGCVLAIMTLMGVTNHMGWELFPRALVHSRLGRWLITASHHQKHHEHYLCNYGLYFRFWDRLCGTDRGLSDAFMR
;
A
#
# COMPACT_ATOMS: atom_id res chain seq x y z
N SER A 1 -10.86 7.06 10.09
CA SER A 1 -9.80 8.09 10.25
C SER A 1 -10.18 9.35 9.50
N ARG A 2 -9.37 10.42 9.60
CA ARG A 2 -9.37 11.50 8.59
C ARG A 2 -8.89 10.94 7.24
N PRO A 3 -9.29 11.52 6.10
CA PRO A 3 -8.75 11.11 4.81
C PRO A 3 -7.22 11.17 4.85
N PRO A 4 -6.52 10.06 4.54
CA PRO A 4 -5.09 10.06 4.43
C PRO A 4 -4.64 11.03 3.33
N THR A 5 -3.44 11.58 3.53
CA THR A 5 -2.75 12.36 2.51
C THR A 5 -1.41 11.71 2.22
N ALA A 6 -0.83 12.01 1.05
CA ALA A 6 0.51 11.56 0.67
C ALA A 6 1.56 11.83 1.78
N TRP A 7 1.43 12.94 2.51
CA TRP A 7 2.32 13.34 3.60
C TRP A 7 2.20 12.43 4.83
N ALA A 8 1.01 11.87 5.07
CA ALA A 8 0.78 10.98 6.20
C ALA A 8 1.32 9.56 5.98
N ALA A 9 1.65 9.18 4.73
CA ALA A 9 2.04 7.80 4.38
C ALA A 9 3.23 7.25 5.19
N MET A 10 4.14 8.13 5.61
CA MET A 10 5.35 7.77 6.38
C MET A 10 5.46 8.55 7.70
N SER A 11 4.36 9.15 8.16
CA SER A 11 4.35 9.96 9.39
C SER A 11 4.21 9.07 10.63
N PHE A 12 5.16 8.16 10.83
CA PHE A 12 5.25 7.29 12.00
C PHE A 12 6.02 7.97 13.13
N HIS A 13 5.70 7.61 14.38
CA HIS A 13 6.56 7.98 15.49
C HIS A 13 7.95 7.34 15.31
N PRO A 14 9.08 8.00 15.67
CA PRO A 14 10.42 7.44 15.46
C PRO A 14 10.60 6.01 15.97
N TRP A 15 10.00 5.69 17.12
CA TRP A 15 10.03 4.32 17.67
C TRP A 15 9.25 3.30 16.86
N GLU A 16 8.09 3.66 16.33
CA GLU A 16 7.31 2.81 15.44
C GLU A 16 8.09 2.54 14.15
N ALA A 17 8.70 3.59 13.58
CA ALA A 17 9.52 3.49 12.38
C ALA A 17 10.70 2.52 12.56
N ILE A 18 11.41 2.59 13.68
CA ILE A 18 12.54 1.69 13.98
C ILE A 18 12.06 0.24 14.11
N THR A 19 10.95 0.01 14.82
CA THR A 19 10.43 -1.36 14.99
C THR A 19 9.97 -1.98 13.67
N GLY A 20 9.42 -1.19 12.75
CA GLY A 20 9.08 -1.65 11.40
C GLY A 20 10.30 -1.84 10.49
N ALA A 21 11.32 -0.98 10.62
CA ALA A 21 12.49 -1.00 9.76
C ALA A 21 13.41 -2.21 9.99
N VAL A 22 13.41 -2.80 11.19
CA VAL A 22 14.33 -3.89 11.59
C VAL A 22 14.27 -5.14 10.70
N VAL A 23 13.13 -5.36 10.04
CA VAL A 23 12.91 -6.52 9.16
C VAL A 23 13.91 -6.52 8.00
N ILE A 24 14.20 -5.36 7.42
CA ILE A 24 15.05 -5.25 6.23
C ILE A 24 16.53 -5.55 6.57
N PRO A 25 17.16 -4.91 7.58
CA PRO A 25 18.50 -5.28 8.03
C PRO A 25 18.62 -6.75 8.44
N ALA A 26 17.62 -7.30 9.14
CA ALA A 26 17.61 -8.72 9.52
C ALA A 26 17.66 -9.64 8.29
N LEU A 27 16.89 -9.33 7.24
CA LEU A 27 16.89 -10.10 5.99
C LEU A 27 18.24 -10.02 5.26
N VAL A 28 18.88 -8.83 5.21
CA VAL A 28 20.19 -8.66 4.57
C VAL A 28 21.29 -9.46 5.28
N LEU A 29 21.18 -9.67 6.59
CA LEU A 29 22.13 -10.49 7.35
C LEU A 29 21.94 -12.00 7.14
N LEU A 30 20.70 -12.43 6.87
CA LEU A 30 20.36 -13.85 6.72
C LEU A 30 20.47 -14.35 5.28
N VAL A 31 20.23 -13.48 4.30
CA VAL A 31 20.19 -13.80 2.88
C VAL A 31 21.06 -12.80 2.12
N PRO A 32 21.93 -13.24 1.20
CA PRO A 32 22.70 -12.31 0.37
C PRO A 32 21.76 -11.55 -0.57
N ILE A 33 21.41 -10.31 -0.22
CA ILE A 33 20.57 -9.43 -1.01
C ILE A 33 21.46 -8.47 -1.80
N HIS A 34 21.28 -8.45 -3.12
CA HIS A 34 21.96 -7.49 -3.98
C HIS A 34 21.49 -6.06 -3.66
N VAL A 35 22.42 -5.13 -3.41
CA VAL A 35 22.09 -3.74 -2.99
C VAL A 35 21.14 -3.03 -3.96
N ALA A 36 21.30 -3.26 -5.27
CA ALA A 36 20.39 -2.71 -6.26
C ALA A 36 18.94 -3.21 -6.08
N MET A 37 18.74 -4.49 -5.74
CA MET A 37 17.40 -5.04 -5.50
C MET A 37 16.80 -4.51 -4.22
N LEU A 38 17.63 -4.33 -3.18
CA LEU A 38 17.19 -3.67 -1.95
C LEU A 38 16.68 -2.25 -2.24
N GLY A 39 17.44 -1.46 -3.01
CA GLY A 39 17.04 -0.13 -3.45
C GLY A 39 15.76 -0.14 -4.29
N CYS A 40 15.63 -1.08 -5.23
CA CYS A 40 14.42 -1.24 -6.05
C CYS A 40 13.19 -1.54 -5.18
N VAL A 41 13.28 -2.49 -4.25
CA VAL A 41 12.16 -2.83 -3.36
C VAL A 41 11.78 -1.61 -2.54
N LEU A 42 12.73 -0.97 -1.85
CA LEU A 42 12.48 0.23 -1.05
C LEU A 42 11.82 1.35 -1.85
N ALA A 43 12.29 1.62 -3.06
CA ALA A 43 11.69 2.62 -3.95
C ALA A 43 10.24 2.28 -4.31
N ILE A 44 9.95 1.01 -4.63
CA ILE A 44 8.59 0.54 -4.89
C ILE A 44 7.72 0.68 -3.63
N MET A 45 8.23 0.31 -2.45
CA MET A 45 7.51 0.47 -1.17
C MET A 45 7.12 1.93 -0.95
N THR A 46 8.07 2.85 -1.13
CA THR A 46 7.84 4.29 -0.96
C THR A 46 6.82 4.82 -1.95
N LEU A 47 6.97 4.48 -3.24
CA LEU A 47 6.05 4.94 -4.28
C LEU A 47 4.62 4.45 -4.01
N MET A 48 4.46 3.17 -3.68
CA MET A 48 3.15 2.58 -3.41
C MET A 48 2.56 3.10 -2.10
N GLY A 49 3.37 3.24 -1.04
CA GLY A 49 2.94 3.82 0.23
C GLY A 49 2.41 5.25 0.06
N VAL A 50 3.11 6.10 -0.70
CA VAL A 50 2.65 7.46 -1.00
C VAL A 50 1.39 7.44 -1.86
N THR A 51 1.41 6.71 -2.97
CA THR A 51 0.30 6.73 -3.94
C THR A 51 -1.00 6.14 -3.39
N ASN A 52 -0.92 5.12 -2.53
CA ASN A 52 -2.10 4.55 -1.87
C ASN A 52 -2.76 5.52 -0.86
N HIS A 53 -2.03 6.49 -0.32
CA HIS A 53 -2.55 7.51 0.59
C HIS A 53 -2.89 8.83 -0.12
N MET A 54 -2.84 8.86 -1.46
CA MET A 54 -3.29 10.02 -2.22
C MET A 54 -4.82 10.11 -2.18
N GLY A 55 -5.36 11.32 -2.05
CA GLY A 55 -6.81 11.55 -2.11
C GLY A 55 -7.40 11.48 -3.52
N TRP A 56 -6.65 10.99 -4.51
CA TRP A 56 -7.05 10.85 -5.91
C TRP A 56 -6.28 9.70 -6.59
N GLU A 57 -6.86 9.13 -7.65
CA GLU A 57 -6.26 7.99 -8.36
C GLU A 57 -5.16 8.44 -9.32
N LEU A 58 -3.94 7.93 -9.13
CA LEU A 58 -2.86 8.09 -10.11
C LEU A 58 -3.12 7.23 -11.36
N PHE A 59 -3.75 6.07 -11.18
CA PHE A 59 -4.01 5.14 -12.27
C PHE A 59 -5.20 5.62 -13.14
N PRO A 60 -5.13 5.43 -14.48
CA PRO A 60 -6.26 5.74 -15.35
C PRO A 60 -7.52 4.98 -14.93
N ARG A 61 -8.69 5.62 -15.00
CA ARG A 61 -9.99 4.99 -14.68
C ARG A 61 -10.18 3.64 -15.39
N ALA A 62 -9.76 3.54 -16.64
CA ALA A 62 -9.82 2.29 -17.41
C ALA A 62 -9.00 1.16 -16.77
N LEU A 63 -7.83 1.45 -16.21
CA LEU A 63 -7.00 0.46 -15.52
C LEU A 63 -7.64 0.06 -14.18
N VAL A 64 -8.05 1.04 -13.37
CA VAL A 64 -8.67 0.82 -12.05
C VAL A 64 -9.88 -0.11 -12.15
N HIS A 65 -10.73 0.09 -13.17
CA HIS A 65 -11.95 -0.70 -13.38
C HIS A 65 -11.73 -1.91 -14.32
N SER A 66 -10.50 -2.17 -14.77
CA SER A 66 -10.18 -3.33 -15.62
C SER A 66 -10.09 -4.63 -14.82
N ARG A 67 -9.90 -5.75 -15.54
CA ARG A 67 -9.54 -7.04 -14.92
C ARG A 67 -8.21 -6.99 -14.17
N LEU A 68 -7.27 -6.15 -14.59
CA LEU A 68 -5.97 -5.98 -13.92
C LEU A 68 -6.11 -5.14 -12.65
N GLY A 69 -6.91 -4.07 -12.69
CA GLY A 69 -7.18 -3.22 -11.51
C GLY A 69 -7.82 -3.97 -10.34
N ARG A 70 -8.50 -5.10 -10.61
CA ARG A 70 -9.00 -6.01 -9.57
C ARG A 70 -7.91 -6.68 -8.73
N TRP A 71 -6.66 -6.64 -9.17
CA TRP A 71 -5.52 -7.23 -8.46
C TRP A 71 -4.55 -6.20 -7.90
N LEU A 72 -4.63 -4.95 -8.37
CA LEU A 72 -3.78 -3.86 -7.92
C LEU A 72 -4.41 -3.15 -6.73
N ILE A 73 -3.55 -2.71 -5.81
CA ILE A 73 -3.96 -1.79 -4.75
C ILE A 73 -3.82 -0.37 -5.28
N THR A 74 -4.91 0.38 -5.18
CA THR A 74 -5.04 1.74 -5.69
C THR A 74 -5.37 2.68 -4.54
N ALA A 75 -5.34 3.99 -4.79
CA ALA A 75 -5.67 4.99 -3.78
C ALA A 75 -7.08 4.76 -3.20
N SER A 76 -8.07 4.46 -4.04
CA SER A 76 -9.44 4.19 -3.59
C SER A 76 -9.59 2.84 -2.86
N HIS A 77 -8.78 1.82 -3.19
CA HIS A 77 -8.78 0.54 -2.46
C HIS A 77 -8.22 0.72 -1.05
N HIS A 78 -7.12 1.45 -0.91
CA HIS A 78 -6.51 1.74 0.39
C HIS A 78 -7.33 2.76 1.20
N GLN A 79 -8.01 3.70 0.54
CA GLN A 79 -8.97 4.57 1.22
C GLN A 79 -10.06 3.76 1.93
N LYS A 80 -10.53 2.67 1.34
CA LYS A 80 -11.55 1.81 1.94
C LYS A 80 -11.07 1.14 3.24
N HIS A 81 -9.77 0.85 3.35
CA HIS A 81 -9.14 0.41 4.60
C HIS A 81 -9.23 1.49 5.68
N HIS A 82 -8.99 2.76 5.33
CA HIS A 82 -9.10 3.89 6.28
C HIS A 82 -10.56 4.20 6.69
N GLU A 83 -11.53 3.86 5.84
CA GLU A 83 -12.96 3.86 6.20
C GLU A 83 -13.32 2.69 7.11
N HIS A 84 -12.74 1.51 6.85
CA HIS A 84 -13.01 0.26 7.56
C HIS A 84 -11.72 -0.52 7.82
N TYR A 85 -11.10 -0.35 8.99
CA TYR A 85 -9.78 -0.92 9.30
C TYR A 85 -9.70 -2.47 9.31
N LEU A 86 -10.84 -3.15 9.16
CA LEU A 86 -10.94 -4.61 9.15
C LEU A 86 -10.95 -5.21 7.73
N CYS A 87 -10.42 -4.50 6.73
CA CYS A 87 -10.32 -4.96 5.36
C CYS A 87 -9.11 -4.35 4.63
N ASN A 88 -8.82 -4.84 3.43
CA ASN A 88 -7.86 -4.27 2.48
C ASN A 88 -6.48 -3.98 3.11
N TYR A 89 -5.83 -5.02 3.64
CA TYR A 89 -4.56 -4.91 4.37
C TYR A 89 -3.32 -4.85 3.49
N GLY A 90 -3.44 -5.21 2.21
CA GLY A 90 -2.30 -5.26 1.31
C GLY A 90 -1.68 -3.89 1.02
N LEU A 91 -0.46 -3.90 0.48
CA LEU A 91 0.25 -2.68 0.06
C LEU A 91 0.47 -2.59 -1.47
N TYR A 92 0.62 -3.74 -2.15
CA TYR A 92 0.93 -3.81 -3.59
C TYR A 92 -0.17 -4.47 -4.39
N PHE A 93 -0.59 -5.64 -3.94
CA PHE A 93 -1.53 -6.52 -4.63
C PHE A 93 -2.62 -6.99 -3.69
N ARG A 94 -3.83 -7.13 -4.24
CA ARG A 94 -5.03 -7.62 -3.55
C ARG A 94 -5.04 -9.14 -3.35
N PHE A 95 -3.98 -9.83 -3.75
CA PHE A 95 -3.90 -11.29 -3.73
C PHE A 95 -4.19 -11.86 -2.34
N TRP A 96 -3.49 -11.36 -1.31
CA TRP A 96 -3.65 -11.83 0.07
C TRP A 96 -5.01 -11.43 0.65
N ASP A 97 -5.49 -10.22 0.34
CA ASP A 97 -6.82 -9.80 0.77
C ASP A 97 -7.94 -10.70 0.22
N ARG A 98 -7.78 -11.19 -1.01
CA ARG A 98 -8.74 -12.12 -1.61
C ARG A 98 -8.63 -13.51 -1.00
N LEU A 99 -7.42 -14.00 -0.82
CA LEU A 99 -7.18 -15.32 -0.22
C LEU A 99 -7.71 -15.39 1.21
N CYS A 100 -7.55 -14.32 1.98
CA CYS A 100 -7.99 -14.22 3.36
C CYS A 100 -9.43 -13.69 3.53
N GLY A 101 -10.14 -13.37 2.44
CA GLY A 101 -11.51 -12.86 2.49
C GLY A 101 -11.66 -11.44 3.07
N THR A 102 -10.60 -10.64 3.03
CA THR A 102 -10.55 -9.26 3.55
C THR A 102 -10.63 -8.20 2.45
N ASP A 103 -10.76 -8.57 1.17
CA ASP A 103 -10.96 -7.62 0.07
C ASP A 103 -12.40 -7.07 0.04
N ARG A 104 -12.57 -5.77 0.29
CA ARG A 104 -13.87 -5.06 0.23
C ARG A 104 -13.97 -4.04 -0.90
N GLY A 105 -13.09 -4.12 -1.90
CA GLY A 105 -13.16 -3.26 -3.07
C GLY A 105 -12.73 -1.81 -2.83
N LEU A 106 -13.28 -0.89 -3.62
CA LEU A 106 -12.87 0.51 -3.69
C LEU A 106 -13.78 1.39 -2.82
N SER A 107 -13.28 2.54 -2.38
CA SER A 107 -14.05 3.56 -1.68
C SER A 107 -14.98 4.34 -2.63
N ASP A 108 -16.20 4.59 -2.19
CA ASP A 108 -17.18 5.44 -2.88
C ASP A 108 -16.76 6.91 -2.93
N ALA A 109 -15.82 7.34 -2.09
CA ALA A 109 -15.31 8.71 -2.07
C ALA A 109 -14.59 9.11 -3.37
N PHE A 110 -14.12 8.12 -4.14
CA PHE A 110 -13.42 8.31 -5.41
C PHE A 110 -14.31 8.13 -6.65
N MET A 111 -15.58 7.77 -6.44
CA MET A 111 -16.56 7.52 -7.50
C MET A 111 -17.38 8.76 -7.87
N ARG A 112 -17.16 9.89 -7.18
CA ARG A 112 -17.69 11.21 -7.52
C ARG A 112 -16.81 11.88 -8.57
#